data_AF-A0A158BW82-F1
#
_entry.id   AF-A0A158BW82-F1
#
_cell.length_a   1.000
_cell.length_b   1.000
_cell.length_c   1.000
_cell.angle_alpha   90.00
_cell.angle_beta   90.00
_cell.angle_gamma   90.00
#
_symmetry.space_group_name_H-M   'P 1'
#
loop_
_entity.id
_entity.type
_entity.pdbx_description
1 polymer ?
#
loop_
_entity_poly.entity_id
_entity_poly.type
_entity_poly.pdbx_seq_one_letter_code
_entity_poly.pdbx_strand_id
1 'polypeptide(L)'
;MSQSTATYRGHVLVAKAANGSAQCWAWKDGKAPFKETAPTLEQAERQARDAIDAALGPAQGAGDVAVAAYIHALNAIAPISEGQRKMLVAHYRAPDRTITATQLAKAAGYTDYRGANVQYGALGKLIHEQHPVELPRRADQSLVYTFSIADPDAVDIGRALNEEEDAHWRWPMRAAVAEALVAVRLVKA
;
A
#
# COMPACT_ATOMS: atom_id res chain seq x y z
N MET A 1 21.03 -19.75 15.67
CA MET A 1 19.68 -19.90 15.10
C MET A 1 19.30 -18.55 14.50
N SER A 2 18.97 -18.49 13.21
CA SER A 2 18.50 -17.24 12.58
C SER A 2 16.99 -17.09 12.79
N GLN A 3 16.56 -15.87 13.09
CA GLN A 3 15.15 -15.51 13.20
C GLN A 3 14.90 -14.18 12.50
N SER A 4 13.69 -14.00 11.98
CA SER A 4 13.18 -12.75 11.43
C SER A 4 11.79 -12.46 12.01
N THR A 5 11.46 -11.16 12.08
CA THR A 5 10.16 -10.70 12.57
C THR A 5 9.65 -9.62 11.63
N ALA A 6 8.40 -9.72 11.22
CA ALA A 6 7.73 -8.77 10.34
C ALA A 6 6.27 -8.59 10.77
N THR A 7 5.62 -7.56 10.25
CA THR A 7 4.17 -7.35 10.41
C THR A 7 3.47 -7.49 9.07
N TYR A 8 2.26 -8.07 9.07
CA TYR A 8 1.41 -8.22 7.88
C TYR A 8 -0.07 -8.38 8.24
N ARG A 9 -0.95 -7.53 7.69
CA ARG A 9 -2.42 -7.57 7.92
C ARG A 9 -2.82 -7.69 9.39
N GLY A 10 -2.15 -6.91 10.26
CA GLY A 10 -2.38 -6.95 11.71
C GLY A 10 -1.83 -8.19 12.42
N HIS A 11 -1.04 -9.02 11.74
CA HIS A 11 -0.34 -10.15 12.34
C HIS A 11 1.15 -9.83 12.52
N VAL A 12 1.74 -10.32 13.61
CA VAL A 12 3.20 -10.36 13.82
C VAL A 12 3.71 -11.70 13.32
N LEU A 13 4.41 -11.68 12.20
CA LEU A 13 5.13 -12.83 11.63
C LEU A 13 6.43 -13.02 12.39
N VAL A 14 6.66 -14.21 12.92
CA VAL A 14 7.93 -14.62 13.54
C VAL A 14 8.41 -15.83 12.77
N ALA A 15 9.50 -15.71 12.02
CA ALA A 15 10.12 -16.84 11.34
C ALA A 15 11.42 -17.27 12.04
N LYS A 16 11.62 -18.58 12.18
CA LYS A 16 12.81 -19.17 12.81
C LYS A 16 13.32 -20.34 12.00
N ALA A 17 14.63 -20.38 11.77
CA ALA A 17 15.28 -21.50 11.12
C ALA A 17 15.61 -22.62 12.13
N ALA A 18 15.33 -23.86 11.76
CA ALA A 18 15.68 -25.07 12.50
C ALA A 18 15.99 -26.23 11.53
N ASN A 19 17.18 -26.83 11.67
CA ASN A 19 17.61 -28.06 11.00
C ASN A 19 17.21 -28.18 9.52
N GLY A 20 17.71 -27.27 8.67
CA GLY A 20 17.45 -27.32 7.22
C GLY A 20 16.05 -26.89 6.79
N SER A 21 15.23 -26.39 7.73
CA SER A 21 13.92 -25.82 7.48
C SER A 21 13.73 -24.51 8.25
N ALA A 22 12.66 -23.80 7.98
CA ALA A 22 12.20 -22.62 8.69
C ALA A 22 10.70 -22.74 8.96
N GLN A 23 10.28 -22.25 10.13
CA GLN A 23 8.88 -22.12 10.50
C GLN A 23 8.54 -20.65 10.65
N CYS A 24 7.37 -20.23 10.17
CA CYS A 24 6.82 -18.91 10.41
C CYS A 24 5.48 -19.02 11.14
N TRP A 25 5.33 -18.27 12.24
CA TRP A 25 4.07 -18.11 12.96
C TRP A 25 3.57 -16.70 12.73
N ALA A 26 2.30 -16.54 12.33
CA ALA A 26 1.66 -15.23 12.28
C ALA A 26 0.73 -15.06 13.47
N TRP A 27 1.09 -14.14 14.37
CA TRP A 27 0.40 -13.90 15.63
C TRP A 27 -0.58 -12.75 15.53
N LYS A 28 -1.80 -12.93 16.03
CA LYS A 28 -2.79 -11.88 16.22
C LYS A 28 -3.59 -12.16 17.49
N ASP A 29 -3.76 -11.13 18.32
CA ASP A 29 -4.50 -11.20 19.59
C ASP A 29 -4.07 -12.37 20.50
N GLY A 30 -2.75 -12.58 20.60
CA GLY A 30 -2.14 -13.64 21.42
C GLY A 30 -2.27 -15.06 20.86
N LYS A 31 -2.88 -15.24 19.68
CA LYS A 31 -3.01 -16.53 18.99
C LYS A 31 -2.14 -16.55 17.75
N ALA A 32 -1.67 -17.73 17.34
CA ALA A 32 -0.97 -17.92 16.07
C ALA A 32 -1.88 -18.67 15.07
N PRO A 33 -2.87 -18.01 14.44
CA PRO A 33 -3.81 -18.67 13.53
C PRO A 33 -3.14 -19.28 12.29
N PHE A 34 -1.95 -18.80 11.91
CA PHE A 34 -1.20 -19.30 10.76
C PHE A 34 0.17 -19.79 11.19
N LYS A 35 0.54 -20.99 10.71
CA LYS A 35 1.84 -21.59 10.96
C LYS A 35 2.30 -22.33 9.70
N GLU A 36 3.33 -21.80 9.07
CA GLU A 36 3.88 -22.33 7.82
C GLU A 36 5.29 -22.89 8.02
N THR A 37 5.65 -23.88 7.22
CA THR A 37 6.98 -24.50 7.24
C THR A 37 7.53 -24.55 5.82
N ALA A 38 8.72 -24.01 5.62
CA ALA A 38 9.40 -23.97 4.32
C ALA A 38 10.91 -24.19 4.47
N PRO A 39 11.64 -24.46 3.37
CA PRO A 39 13.10 -24.59 3.42
C PRO A 39 13.86 -23.36 3.92
N THR A 40 13.36 -22.14 3.68
CA THR A 40 14.02 -20.89 4.08
C THR A 40 13.10 -19.95 4.85
N LEU A 41 13.69 -19.01 5.62
CA LEU A 41 12.94 -17.98 6.35
C LEU A 41 12.03 -17.18 5.42
N GLU A 42 12.56 -16.74 4.28
CA GLU A 42 11.82 -15.93 3.29
C GLU A 42 10.65 -16.71 2.68
N GLN A 43 10.83 -18.01 2.42
CA GLN A 43 9.75 -18.86 1.92
C GLN A 43 8.68 -19.09 2.99
N ALA A 44 9.07 -19.29 4.25
CA ALA A 44 8.13 -19.49 5.35
C ALA A 44 7.32 -18.21 5.63
N GLU A 45 7.96 -17.04 5.58
CA GLU A 45 7.27 -15.76 5.68
C GLU A 45 6.33 -15.51 4.50
N ARG A 46 6.76 -15.80 3.27
CA ARG A 46 5.90 -15.66 2.09
C ARG A 46 4.66 -16.55 2.20
N GLN A 47 4.84 -17.83 2.54
CA GLN A 47 3.70 -18.74 2.72
C GLN A 47 2.77 -18.28 3.83
N ALA A 48 3.30 -17.75 4.94
CA ALA A 48 2.46 -17.23 6.02
C ALA A 48 1.65 -16.01 5.56
N ARG A 49 2.22 -15.14 4.72
CA ARG A 49 1.48 -14.05 4.07
C ARG A 49 0.40 -14.59 3.13
N ASP A 50 0.73 -15.57 2.30
CA ASP A 50 -0.21 -16.21 1.38
C ASP A 50 -1.38 -16.88 2.14
N ALA A 51 -1.10 -17.53 3.27
CA ALA A 51 -2.12 -18.16 4.12
C ALA A 51 -3.04 -17.14 4.79
N ILE A 52 -2.48 -16.02 5.26
CA ILE A 52 -3.26 -14.88 5.77
C ILE A 52 -4.14 -14.32 4.66
N ASP A 53 -3.63 -14.21 3.43
CA ASP A 53 -4.41 -13.71 2.29
C ASP A 53 -5.50 -14.67 1.86
N ALA A 54 -5.24 -15.98 1.84
CA ALA A 54 -6.26 -17.00 1.58
C ALA A 54 -7.39 -16.97 2.61
N ALA A 55 -7.06 -16.77 3.89
CA ALA A 55 -8.04 -16.77 4.97
C ALA A 55 -8.83 -15.46 5.10
N LEU A 56 -8.20 -14.32 4.83
CA LEU A 56 -8.84 -13.01 4.88
C LEU A 56 -9.48 -12.61 3.55
N GLY A 57 -9.32 -13.43 2.50
CA GLY A 57 -9.74 -13.13 1.15
C GLY A 57 -8.85 -12.09 0.46
N PRO A 58 -9.08 -11.87 -0.85
CA PRO A 58 -8.37 -10.84 -1.59
C PRO A 58 -8.58 -9.49 -0.89
N ALA A 59 -7.59 -8.63 -1.06
CA ALA A 59 -7.82 -7.22 -0.92
C ALA A 59 -9.08 -6.80 -1.70
N GLN A 60 -10.11 -6.35 -1.00
CA GLN A 60 -11.37 -6.06 -1.65
C GLN A 60 -11.22 -4.82 -2.53
N GLY A 61 -11.24 -5.05 -3.85
CA GLY A 61 -11.26 -4.02 -4.86
C GLY A 61 -12.67 -3.48 -5.03
N ALA A 62 -12.81 -2.17 -4.79
CA ALA A 62 -14.01 -1.35 -4.98
C ALA A 62 -15.25 -1.70 -4.12
N GLY A 63 -16.19 -0.75 -4.06
CA GLY A 63 -17.43 -0.87 -3.30
C GLY A 63 -17.30 -0.61 -1.79
N ASP A 64 -18.44 -0.72 -1.08
CA ASP A 64 -18.58 -0.30 0.33
C ASP A 64 -17.57 -0.96 1.28
N VAL A 65 -17.18 -2.22 1.02
CA VAL A 65 -16.23 -2.93 1.88
C VAL A 65 -14.82 -2.38 1.73
N ALA A 66 -14.41 -2.03 0.50
CA ALA A 66 -13.14 -1.35 0.26
C ALA A 66 -13.14 0.04 0.92
N VAL A 67 -14.26 0.78 0.85
CA VAL A 67 -14.40 2.08 1.51
C VAL A 67 -14.20 1.93 3.02
N ALA A 68 -14.85 0.96 3.66
CA ALA A 68 -14.68 0.68 5.09
C ALA A 68 -13.23 0.32 5.45
N ALA A 69 -12.56 -0.48 4.62
CA ALA A 69 -11.16 -0.84 4.81
C ALA A 69 -10.20 0.37 4.69
N TYR A 70 -10.43 1.25 3.71
CA TYR A 70 -9.67 2.50 3.58
C TYR A 70 -9.95 3.49 4.72
N ILE A 71 -11.18 3.57 5.22
CA ILE A 71 -11.51 4.36 6.42
C ILE A 71 -10.71 3.85 7.62
N HIS A 72 -10.71 2.53 7.84
CA HIS A 72 -9.92 1.91 8.90
C HIS A 72 -8.42 2.20 8.73
N ALA A 73 -7.87 2.00 7.52
CA ALA A 73 -6.46 2.26 7.23
C ALA A 73 -6.06 3.72 7.47
N LEU A 74 -6.85 4.68 6.98
CA LEU A 74 -6.58 6.11 7.15
C LEU A 74 -6.63 6.55 8.62
N ASN A 75 -7.54 6.00 9.41
CA ASN A 75 -7.59 6.26 10.86
C ASN A 75 -6.41 5.62 11.60
N ALA A 76 -5.98 4.42 11.22
CA ALA A 76 -4.89 3.70 11.87
C ALA A 76 -3.51 4.36 11.64
N ILE A 77 -3.32 5.05 10.51
CA ILE A 77 -2.05 5.72 10.19
C ILE A 77 -2.02 7.20 10.62
N ALA A 78 -3.09 7.69 11.24
CA ALA A 78 -3.15 9.08 11.69
C ALA A 78 -2.27 9.30 12.95
N PRO A 79 -1.66 10.50 13.10
CA PRO A 79 -1.67 11.62 12.15
C PRO A 79 -0.67 11.41 11.01
N ILE A 80 -1.06 11.81 9.79
CA ILE A 80 -0.15 11.91 8.63
C ILE A 80 0.48 13.31 8.55
N SER A 81 1.58 13.46 7.81
CA SER A 81 2.24 14.77 7.68
C SER A 81 1.37 15.78 6.92
N GLU A 82 1.62 17.08 7.13
CA GLU A 82 0.90 18.13 6.42
C GLU A 82 1.09 18.02 4.90
N GLY A 83 2.29 17.69 4.44
CA GLY A 83 2.59 17.46 3.03
C GLY A 83 1.82 16.27 2.45
N GLN A 84 1.77 15.15 3.17
CA GLN A 84 0.97 13.98 2.78
C GLN A 84 -0.52 14.30 2.70
N ARG A 85 -1.05 15.03 3.68
CA ARG A 85 -2.43 15.51 3.67
C ARG A 85 -2.71 16.43 2.47
N LYS A 86 -1.83 17.40 2.20
CA LYS A 86 -1.95 18.31 1.03
C LYS A 86 -1.97 17.53 -0.29
N MET A 87 -1.13 16.52 -0.42
CA MET A 87 -1.10 15.63 -1.58
C MET A 87 -2.42 14.86 -1.77
N LEU A 88 -2.96 14.23 -0.71
CA LEU A 88 -4.26 13.53 -0.78
C LEU A 88 -5.39 14.46 -1.20
N VAL A 89 -5.46 15.65 -0.59
CA VAL A 89 -6.48 16.66 -0.89
C VAL A 89 -6.35 17.14 -2.34
N ALA A 90 -5.14 17.38 -2.82
CA ALA A 90 -4.90 17.80 -4.19
C ALA A 90 -5.29 16.73 -5.20
N HIS A 91 -4.93 15.47 -4.93
CA HIS A 91 -5.30 14.34 -5.77
C HIS A 91 -6.83 14.18 -5.85
N TYR A 92 -7.52 14.24 -4.70
CA TYR A 92 -8.99 14.18 -4.65
C TYR A 92 -9.66 15.31 -5.46
N ARG A 93 -9.07 16.51 -5.45
CA ARG A 93 -9.63 17.69 -6.13
C ARG A 93 -9.20 17.84 -7.59
N ALA A 94 -8.27 17.03 -8.07
CA ALA A 94 -7.82 17.09 -9.44
C ALA A 94 -8.99 16.70 -10.39
N PRO A 95 -9.03 17.22 -11.63
CA PRO A 95 -10.01 16.78 -12.63
C PRO A 95 -9.97 15.25 -12.77
N ASP A 96 -11.15 14.61 -12.76
CA ASP A 96 -11.32 13.15 -12.77
C ASP A 96 -10.53 12.43 -11.66
N ARG A 97 -10.25 13.15 -10.55
CA ARG A 97 -9.37 12.71 -9.46
C ARG A 97 -8.04 12.17 -9.97
N THR A 98 -7.53 12.78 -11.03
CA THR A 98 -6.34 12.33 -11.74
C THR A 98 -5.24 13.37 -11.62
N ILE A 99 -4.11 12.99 -11.03
CA ILE A 99 -3.02 13.92 -10.70
C ILE A 99 -1.67 13.46 -11.23
N THR A 100 -0.76 14.40 -11.46
CA THR A 100 0.64 14.10 -11.75
C THR A 100 1.55 14.27 -10.55
N ALA A 101 2.72 13.64 -10.58
CA ALA A 101 3.76 13.79 -9.55
C ALA A 101 4.17 15.27 -9.34
N THR A 102 4.25 16.05 -10.42
CA THR A 102 4.54 17.50 -10.35
C THR A 102 3.40 18.29 -9.68
N GLN A 103 2.14 17.91 -9.95
CA GLN A 103 0.99 18.54 -9.29
C GLN A 103 0.94 18.19 -7.80
N LEU A 104 1.30 16.96 -7.42
CA LEU A 104 1.48 16.56 -6.02
C LEU A 104 2.58 17.38 -5.34
N ALA A 105 3.73 17.54 -6.00
CA ALA A 105 4.84 18.36 -5.51
C ALA A 105 4.42 19.80 -5.27
N LYS A 106 3.76 20.42 -6.25
CA LYS A 106 3.22 21.78 -6.15
C LYS A 106 2.25 21.92 -4.98
N ALA A 107 1.38 20.93 -4.77
CA ALA A 107 0.39 20.97 -3.68
C ALA A 107 1.03 20.89 -2.29
N ALA A 108 2.10 20.11 -2.15
CA ALA A 108 2.79 19.92 -0.86
C ALA A 108 3.98 20.86 -0.63
N GLY A 109 4.33 21.70 -1.62
CA GLY A 109 5.44 22.65 -1.51
C GLY A 109 6.82 22.01 -1.71
N TYR A 110 6.91 20.90 -2.44
CA TYR A 110 8.19 20.31 -2.83
C TYR A 110 8.76 21.02 -4.06
N THR A 111 10.08 21.18 -4.10
CA THR A 111 10.81 21.78 -5.24
C THR A 111 10.67 20.96 -6.51
N ASP A 112 10.62 19.63 -6.39
CA ASP A 112 10.49 18.71 -7.52
C ASP A 112 9.56 17.53 -7.21
N TYR A 113 9.23 16.78 -8.27
CA TYR A 113 8.36 15.60 -8.20
C TYR A 113 9.00 14.43 -7.43
N ARG A 114 10.32 14.40 -7.26
CA ARG A 114 11.02 13.28 -6.60
C ARG A 114 10.69 13.27 -5.12
N GLY A 115 10.75 14.42 -4.46
CA GLY A 115 10.35 14.58 -3.07
C GLY A 115 8.90 14.17 -2.82
N ALA A 116 8.00 14.58 -3.71
CA ALA A 116 6.59 14.18 -3.66
C ALA A 116 6.41 12.67 -3.80
N ASN A 117 7.08 12.04 -4.77
CA ASN A 117 6.98 10.59 -5.00
C ASN A 117 7.46 9.76 -3.81
N VAL A 118 8.54 10.17 -3.15
CA VAL A 118 9.02 9.52 -1.92
C VAL A 118 7.94 9.57 -0.84
N GLN A 119 7.39 10.75 -0.59
CA GLN A 119 6.44 10.97 0.51
C GLN A 119 5.07 10.35 0.23
N TYR A 120 4.64 10.38 -1.03
CA TYR A 120 3.39 9.80 -1.48
C TYR A 120 3.46 8.26 -1.54
N GLY A 121 4.60 7.71 -1.98
CA GLY A 121 4.89 6.28 -1.90
C GLY A 121 4.98 5.78 -0.45
N ALA A 122 5.60 6.55 0.45
CA ALA A 122 5.66 6.23 1.87
C ALA A 122 4.25 6.23 2.51
N LEU A 123 3.41 7.22 2.19
CA LEU A 123 2.01 7.22 2.59
C LEU A 123 1.27 5.99 2.07
N GLY A 124 1.46 5.66 0.80
CA GLY A 124 0.85 4.48 0.20
C GLY A 124 1.30 3.17 0.86
N LYS A 125 2.55 3.10 1.30
CA LYS A 125 3.06 1.93 2.05
C LYS A 125 2.34 1.77 3.39
N LEU A 126 2.17 2.86 4.13
CA LEU A 126 1.43 2.84 5.40
C LEU A 126 -0.03 2.38 5.21
N ILE A 127 -0.69 2.88 4.15
CA ILE A 127 -2.05 2.45 3.81
C ILE A 127 -2.07 0.96 3.44
N HIS A 128 -1.16 0.52 2.58
CA HIS A 128 -1.06 -0.87 2.15
C HIS A 128 -0.78 -1.83 3.32
N GLU A 129 -0.02 -1.43 4.32
CA GLU A 129 0.22 -2.27 5.51
C GLU A 129 -1.06 -2.53 6.32
N GLN A 130 -1.99 -1.57 6.34
CA GLN A 130 -3.28 -1.69 7.02
C GLN A 130 -4.35 -2.34 6.15
N HIS A 131 -4.33 -2.03 4.86
CA HIS A 131 -5.22 -2.55 3.85
C HIS A 131 -4.40 -2.93 2.61
N PRO A 132 -3.85 -4.15 2.57
CA PRO A 132 -3.15 -4.61 1.38
C PRO A 132 -4.12 -4.62 0.22
N VAL A 133 -3.62 -4.17 -0.92
CA VAL A 133 -4.23 -4.25 -2.25
C VAL A 133 -3.19 -4.79 -3.20
N GLU A 134 -3.61 -5.44 -4.28
CA GLU A 134 -2.66 -5.86 -5.30
C GLU A 134 -1.98 -4.61 -5.89
N LEU A 135 -0.65 -4.64 -5.91
CA LEU A 135 0.17 -3.54 -6.40
C LEU A 135 1.08 -4.06 -7.51
N PRO A 136 1.31 -3.27 -8.57
CA PRO A 136 2.30 -3.62 -9.57
C PRO A 136 3.70 -3.64 -8.95
N ARG A 137 4.55 -4.48 -9.52
CA ARG A 137 5.96 -4.63 -9.15
C ARG A 137 6.84 -3.93 -10.17
N ARG A 138 7.94 -3.35 -9.70
CA ARG A 138 9.04 -2.91 -10.56
C ARG A 138 9.85 -4.12 -11.04
N ALA A 139 10.78 -3.88 -11.98
CA ALA A 139 11.71 -4.90 -12.46
C ALA A 139 12.51 -5.58 -11.33
N ASP A 140 12.86 -4.81 -10.28
CA ASP A 140 13.56 -5.28 -9.07
C ASP A 140 12.64 -6.02 -8.06
N GLN A 141 11.40 -6.35 -8.45
CA GLN A 141 10.37 -7.00 -7.62
C GLN A 141 9.79 -6.15 -6.49
N SER A 142 10.28 -4.92 -6.28
CA SER A 142 9.73 -4.01 -5.27
C SER A 142 8.31 -3.54 -5.65
N LEU A 143 7.45 -3.41 -4.64
CA LEU A 143 6.08 -2.91 -4.83
C LEU A 143 6.08 -1.40 -5.11
N VAL A 144 5.18 -0.95 -5.99
CA VAL A 144 4.92 0.47 -6.23
C VAL A 144 3.76 0.93 -5.35
N TYR A 145 4.10 1.33 -4.13
CA TYR A 145 3.12 1.66 -3.09
C TYR A 145 2.18 2.84 -3.41
N THR A 146 2.54 3.72 -4.35
CA THR A 146 1.63 4.77 -4.85
C THR A 146 0.27 4.21 -5.30
N PHE A 147 0.27 3.00 -5.86
CA PHE A 147 -0.96 2.33 -6.32
C PHE A 147 -1.81 1.72 -5.20
N SER A 148 -1.45 1.92 -3.94
CA SER A 148 -2.40 1.73 -2.83
C SER A 148 -3.42 2.87 -2.77
N ILE A 149 -3.09 4.01 -3.37
CA ILE A 149 -3.94 5.20 -3.45
C ILE A 149 -4.43 5.42 -4.88
N ALA A 150 -3.53 5.33 -5.85
CA ALA A 150 -3.83 5.44 -7.26
C ALA A 150 -4.32 4.10 -7.84
N ASP A 151 -5.17 4.16 -8.85
CA ASP A 151 -5.66 2.99 -9.55
C ASP A 151 -4.69 2.63 -10.69
N PRO A 152 -3.99 1.48 -10.62
CA PRO A 152 -3.06 1.06 -11.67
C PRO A 152 -3.77 0.72 -12.97
N ASP A 153 -4.99 0.18 -12.95
CA ASP A 153 -5.67 -0.34 -14.14
C ASP A 153 -6.24 0.79 -15.03
N ALA A 154 -6.39 1.98 -14.43
CA ALA A 154 -6.75 3.21 -15.14
C ALA A 154 -5.50 4.03 -15.55
N VAL A 155 -4.29 3.55 -15.25
CA VAL A 155 -3.05 4.06 -15.82
C VAL A 155 -2.73 3.25 -17.07
N ASP A 156 -2.35 3.89 -18.16
CA ASP A 156 -1.83 3.18 -19.34
C ASP A 156 -0.43 2.61 -19.00
N ILE A 157 -0.40 1.51 -18.25
CA ILE A 157 0.82 0.89 -17.69
C ILE A 157 1.68 0.23 -18.79
N GLY A 158 1.15 0.05 -20.01
CA GLY A 158 1.84 -0.63 -21.11
C GLY A 158 3.11 0.08 -21.60
N ARG A 159 3.21 1.40 -21.40
CA ARG A 159 4.43 2.21 -21.67
C ARG A 159 5.33 2.41 -20.44
N ALA A 160 4.93 1.92 -19.26
CA ALA A 160 5.50 2.32 -17.98
C ALA A 160 6.89 1.75 -17.65
N LEU A 161 7.34 0.73 -18.38
CA LEU A 161 8.61 0.06 -18.09
C LEU A 161 9.70 0.40 -19.11
N ASN A 162 9.37 1.12 -20.19
CA ASN A 162 10.26 1.46 -21.30
C ASN A 162 10.00 2.90 -21.79
N GLU A 163 10.79 3.85 -21.28
CA GLU A 163 11.17 5.16 -21.89
C GLU A 163 10.32 6.46 -21.73
N GLU A 164 11.11 7.56 -21.66
CA GLU A 164 10.90 9.02 -21.65
C GLU A 164 10.51 9.76 -20.33
N GLU A 165 11.47 10.54 -19.82
CA GLU A 165 11.50 11.27 -18.53
C GLU A 165 10.47 12.41 -18.38
N ASP A 166 9.79 12.84 -19.44
CA ASP A 166 8.95 14.05 -19.44
C ASP A 166 7.45 13.82 -19.61
N ALA A 167 6.99 12.57 -19.79
CA ALA A 167 5.57 12.27 -19.71
C ALA A 167 5.14 12.28 -18.23
N HIS A 168 4.57 13.40 -17.77
CA HIS A 168 4.01 13.50 -16.42
C HIS A 168 2.85 12.50 -16.23
N TRP A 169 3.20 11.34 -15.69
CA TRP A 169 2.33 10.25 -15.27
C TRP A 169 1.06 10.78 -14.63
N ARG A 170 -0.09 10.36 -15.14
CA ARG A 170 -1.40 10.71 -14.60
C ARG A 170 -1.89 9.54 -13.76
N TRP A 171 -2.10 9.79 -12.48
CA TRP A 171 -2.56 8.81 -11.51
C TRP A 171 -4.01 9.12 -11.16
N PRO A 172 -4.98 8.31 -11.61
CA PRO A 172 -6.35 8.39 -11.12
C PRO A 172 -6.41 7.83 -9.69
N MET A 173 -7.18 8.48 -8.81
CA MET A 173 -7.41 7.99 -7.45
C MET A 173 -8.38 6.81 -7.46
N ARG A 174 -8.10 5.78 -6.68
CA ARG A 174 -9.07 4.70 -6.42
C ARG A 174 -10.36 5.28 -5.84
N ALA A 175 -11.51 4.89 -6.37
CA ALA A 175 -12.82 5.40 -5.92
C ALA A 175 -13.02 5.22 -4.41
N ALA A 176 -12.67 4.05 -3.87
CA ALA A 176 -12.81 3.75 -2.45
C ALA A 176 -11.94 4.65 -1.55
N VAL A 177 -10.76 5.08 -2.03
CA VAL A 177 -9.93 6.06 -1.30
C VAL A 177 -10.64 7.40 -1.27
N ALA A 178 -11.18 7.85 -2.41
CA ALA A 178 -11.86 9.14 -2.48
C ALA A 178 -13.06 9.22 -1.52
N GLU A 179 -13.86 8.17 -1.45
CA GLU A 179 -14.98 8.07 -0.50
C GLU A 179 -14.50 8.02 0.95
N ALA A 180 -13.45 7.23 1.23
CA ALA A 180 -12.86 7.16 2.57
C ALA A 180 -12.32 8.51 3.04
N LEU A 181 -11.68 9.31 2.16
CA LEU A 181 -11.20 10.65 2.49
C LEU A 181 -12.33 11.60 2.93
N VAL A 182 -13.52 11.49 2.32
CA VAL A 182 -14.72 12.22 2.73
C VAL A 182 -15.16 11.75 4.12
N ALA A 183 -15.26 10.44 4.32
CA ALA A 183 -15.72 9.84 5.57
C ALA A 183 -14.83 10.20 6.77
N VAL A 184 -13.50 10.21 6.59
CA VAL A 184 -12.54 10.62 7.64
C VAL A 184 -12.35 12.15 7.72
N ARG A 185 -13.16 12.93 7.00
CA ARG A 185 -13.18 14.40 7.01
C ARG A 185 -11.84 15.05 6.60
N LEU A 186 -11.04 14.36 5.77
CA LEU A 186 -9.84 14.95 5.16
C LEU A 186 -10.20 15.87 3.99
N VAL A 187 -11.32 15.60 3.32
CA VAL A 187 -11.92 16.43 2.26
C VAL A 187 -13.41 16.64 2.54
N LYS A 188 -14.02 17.63 1.88
CA LYS A 188 -15.48 17.82 1.87
C LYS A 188 -16.03 17.18 0.60
N ALA A 189 -17.20 16.54 0.72
CA ALA A 189 -17.99 16.05 -0.40
C ALA A 189 -18.40 17.20 -1.33
#